data_AF-A0A7K3YB21-F1
#
_entry.id   AF-A0A7K3YB21-F1
#
_cell.length_a   1.000
_cell.length_b   1.000
_cell.length_c   1.000
_cell.angle_alpha   90.00
_cell.angle_beta   90.00
_cell.angle_gamma   90.00
#
_symmetry.space_group_name_H-M   'P 1'
#
loop_
_entity.id
_entity.type
_entity.pdbx_description
1 polymer ?
#
loop_
_entity_poly.entity_id
_entity_poly.type
_entity_poly.pdbx_seq_one_letter_code
_entity_poly.pdbx_strand_id
1 'polypeptide(L)'
;LEFMLGPNVEVIITGARDAEDTRTMIQAIRSRHTPNAILIFRPSDEDEPEITRIAGFTRDVVAVEGRATAYVCTNYACDIPTTDIDEMLRLIRPAHRREGA
;
A
#
# COMPACT_ATOMS: atom_id res chain seq x y z
N LEU A 1 -20.71 1.32 9.88
CA LEU A 1 -20.16 2.66 10.17
C LEU A 1 -18.67 2.63 10.56
N GLU A 2 -18.03 1.47 10.65
CA GLU A 2 -16.63 1.36 11.13
C GLU A 2 -15.55 1.89 10.16
N PHE A 3 -15.78 1.87 8.85
CA PHE A 3 -14.86 2.44 7.83
C PHE A 3 -14.62 3.95 8.00
N MET A 4 -15.53 4.65 8.67
CA MET A 4 -15.42 6.09 8.95
C MET A 4 -14.79 6.40 10.31
N LEU A 5 -14.53 5.39 11.15
CA LEU A 5 -14.21 5.57 12.57
C LEU A 5 -12.84 5.01 12.98
N GLY A 6 -12.13 4.30 12.09
CA GLY A 6 -10.78 3.77 12.35
C GLY A 6 -9.69 4.46 11.52
N PRO A 7 -8.40 4.39 11.94
CA PRO A 7 -7.31 4.79 11.07
C PRO A 7 -7.35 3.90 9.83
N ASN A 8 -7.72 4.48 8.70
CA ASN A 8 -7.71 3.78 7.42
C ASN A 8 -6.26 3.59 7.02
N VAL A 9 -5.82 2.34 6.97
CA VAL A 9 -4.50 1.99 6.46
C VAL A 9 -4.60 2.03 4.94
N GLU A 10 -3.81 2.86 4.30
CA GLU A 10 -3.73 2.93 2.85
C GLU A 10 -2.50 2.14 2.42
N VAL A 11 -2.69 1.15 1.56
CA VAL A 11 -1.59 0.38 0.99
C VAL A 11 -1.50 0.71 -0.49
N ILE A 12 -0.45 1.41 -0.88
CA ILE A 12 -0.17 1.73 -2.27
C ILE A 12 0.86 0.72 -2.77
N ILE A 13 0.51 -0.09 -3.75
CA ILE A 13 1.46 -0.95 -4.46
C ILE A 13 1.82 -0.29 -5.78
N THR A 14 3.11 -0.17 -6.06
CA THR A 14 3.61 0.22 -7.39
C THR A 14 4.58 -0.81 -7.94
N GLY A 15 4.49 -1.07 -9.23
CA GLY A 15 5.22 -2.10 -9.96
C GLY A 15 4.60 -2.33 -11.33
N ALA A 16 5.29 -3.08 -12.20
CA ALA A 16 4.76 -3.39 -13.53
C ALA A 16 3.56 -4.32 -13.41
N ARG A 17 2.46 -4.00 -14.12
CA ARG A 17 1.16 -4.66 -13.95
C ARG A 17 1.21 -6.19 -14.03
N ASP A 18 1.98 -6.70 -14.98
CA ASP A 18 2.06 -8.13 -15.26
C ASP A 18 3.27 -8.82 -14.62
N ALA A 19 4.10 -8.08 -13.86
CA ALA A 19 5.22 -8.68 -13.16
C ALA A 19 4.76 -9.62 -12.04
N GLU A 20 5.50 -10.71 -11.85
CA GLU A 20 5.17 -11.75 -10.87
C GLU A 20 5.18 -11.23 -9.44
N ASP A 21 6.17 -10.41 -9.09
CA ASP A 21 6.31 -9.79 -7.77
C ASP A 21 5.13 -8.87 -7.43
N THR A 22 4.66 -8.08 -8.40
CA THR A 22 3.51 -7.17 -8.26
C THR A 22 2.22 -7.95 -8.03
N ARG A 23 1.99 -8.99 -8.83
CA ARG A 23 0.83 -9.88 -8.66
C ARG A 23 0.86 -10.60 -7.31
N THR A 24 2.03 -11.09 -6.90
CA THR A 24 2.23 -11.80 -5.63
C THR A 24 1.95 -10.88 -4.43
N MET A 25 2.46 -9.66 -4.46
CA MET A 25 2.25 -8.66 -3.40
C MET A 25 0.76 -8.27 -3.27
N ILE A 26 0.08 -8.01 -4.40
CA ILE A 26 -1.36 -7.73 -4.42
C ILE A 26 -2.18 -8.90 -3.86
N GLN A 27 -1.84 -10.14 -4.25
CA GLN A 27 -2.51 -11.34 -3.77
C GLN A 27 -2.31 -11.57 -2.27
N ALA A 28 -1.12 -11.27 -1.74
CA ALA A 28 -0.80 -11.41 -0.32
C ALA A 28 -1.71 -10.53 0.55
N ILE A 29 -2.00 -9.29 0.13
CA ILE A 29 -2.97 -8.43 0.83
C ILE A 29 -4.39 -8.98 0.67
N ARG A 30 -4.81 -9.29 -0.55
CA ARG A 30 -6.19 -9.74 -0.84
C ARG A 30 -6.56 -11.05 -0.15
N SER A 31 -5.59 -11.94 0.08
CA SER A 31 -5.79 -13.21 0.79
C SER A 31 -5.96 -13.03 2.31
N ARG A 32 -5.66 -11.85 2.85
CA ARG A 32 -5.86 -11.51 4.27
C ARG A 32 -7.08 -10.63 4.46
N HIS A 33 -7.91 -11.00 5.43
CA HIS A 33 -9.01 -10.15 5.85
C HIS A 33 -8.47 -8.92 6.60
N THR A 34 -8.51 -7.75 5.96
CA THR A 34 -8.00 -6.47 6.49
C THR A 34 -9.11 -5.41 6.39
N PRO A 35 -10.11 -5.45 7.28
CA PRO A 35 -11.35 -4.67 7.14
C PRO A 35 -11.15 -3.13 7.17
N ASN A 36 -9.99 -2.67 7.64
CA ASN A 36 -9.64 -1.24 7.75
C ASN A 36 -8.51 -0.84 6.78
N ALA A 37 -8.24 -1.65 5.74
CA ALA A 37 -7.20 -1.35 4.76
C ALA A 37 -7.80 -1.06 3.38
N ILE A 38 -7.32 0.01 2.75
CA ILE A 38 -7.62 0.37 1.36
C ILE A 38 -6.40 0.01 0.53
N LEU A 39 -6.58 -0.80 -0.51
CA LEU A 39 -5.53 -1.11 -1.47
C LEU A 39 -5.64 -0.23 -2.72
N ILE A 40 -4.57 0.51 -3.02
CA ILE A 40 -4.42 1.30 -4.24
C ILE A 40 -3.30 0.69 -5.07
N PHE A 41 -3.54 0.44 -6.35
CA PHE A 41 -2.50 0.01 -7.28
C PHE A 41 -2.14 1.14 -8.24
N ARG A 42 -0.85 1.50 -8.28
CA ARG A 42 -0.27 2.49 -9.19
C ARG A 42 0.75 1.79 -10.11
N PRO A 43 0.37 1.41 -11.33
CA PRO A 43 1.28 0.76 -12.27
C PRO A 43 2.51 1.64 -12.52
N SER A 44 3.70 1.04 -12.52
CA SER A 44 4.96 1.76 -12.78
C SER A 44 5.36 1.73 -14.26
N ASP A 45 4.65 0.94 -15.07
CA ASP A 45 4.81 0.74 -16.51
C ASP A 45 3.90 1.66 -17.34
N GLU A 46 3.23 2.62 -16.70
CA GLU A 46 2.40 3.65 -17.31
C GLU A 46 2.93 5.03 -16.89
N ASP A 47 3.15 5.94 -17.84
CA ASP A 47 3.66 7.30 -17.55
C ASP A 47 2.65 8.13 -16.73
N GLU A 48 1.37 8.04 -17.08
CA GLU A 48 0.27 8.72 -16.40
C GLU A 48 -0.86 7.75 -16.04
N PRO A 49 -0.69 6.92 -14.99
CA PRO A 49 -1.72 6.01 -14.55
C PRO A 49 -3.01 6.75 -14.18
N GLU A 50 -4.17 6.23 -14.59
CA GLU A 50 -5.48 6.86 -14.29
C GLU A 50 -5.67 7.13 -12.79
N ILE A 51 -5.14 6.25 -11.93
CA ILE A 51 -5.22 6.39 -10.48
C ILE A 51 -4.62 7.72 -9.99
N THR A 52 -3.66 8.32 -10.69
CA THR A 52 -3.08 9.62 -10.33
C THR A 52 -4.04 10.80 -10.53
N ARG A 53 -5.12 10.63 -11.33
CA ARG A 53 -6.19 11.61 -11.46
C ARG A 53 -7.21 11.50 -10.31
N ILE A 54 -7.40 10.30 -9.78
CA ILE A 54 -8.37 10.00 -8.70
C ILE A 54 -7.72 10.21 -7.33
N ALA A 55 -6.51 9.69 -7.15
CA ALA A 55 -5.69 9.73 -5.95
C ALA A 55 -4.35 10.43 -6.26
N GLY A 56 -4.38 11.76 -6.34
CA GLY A 56 -3.24 12.58 -6.78
C GLY A 56 -1.95 12.40 -5.97
N PHE A 57 -2.05 12.01 -4.69
CA PHE A 57 -0.90 11.72 -3.85
C PHE A 57 -0.07 10.50 -4.31
N THR A 58 -0.59 9.70 -5.25
CA THR A 58 0.13 8.55 -5.83
C THR A 58 1.10 8.92 -6.96
N ARG A 59 1.17 10.19 -7.37
CA ARG A 59 2.03 10.65 -8.48
C ARG A 59 3.52 10.38 -8.22
N ASP A 60 3.96 10.61 -6.99
CA ASP A 60 5.36 10.52 -6.59
C ASP A 60 5.73 9.13 -6.02
N VAL A 61 4.81 8.17 -6.05
CA VAL A 61 5.05 6.80 -5.58
C VAL A 61 5.84 6.05 -6.65
N VAL A 62 7.07 5.65 -6.32
CA VAL A 62 7.99 5.00 -7.25
C VAL A 62 8.36 3.58 -6.83
N ALA A 63 8.61 2.72 -7.81
CA ALA A 63 9.14 1.39 -7.57
C ALA A 63 10.62 1.49 -7.15
N VAL A 64 11.00 0.73 -6.13
CA VAL A 64 12.38 0.64 -5.64
C VAL A 64 13.11 -0.44 -6.42
N GLU A 65 14.22 -0.06 -7.06
CA GLU A 65 15.07 -0.98 -7.85
C GLU A 65 14.31 -1.74 -8.95
N GLY A 66 13.26 -1.13 -9.50
CA GLY A 66 12.40 -1.76 -10.52
C GLY A 66 11.53 -2.91 -10.02
N ARG A 67 11.44 -3.12 -8.70
CA ARG A 67 10.63 -4.17 -8.07
C ARG A 67 9.31 -3.63 -7.54
N ALA A 68 8.32 -4.51 -7.43
CA ALA A 68 7.08 -4.23 -6.72
C ALA A 68 7.37 -3.66 -5.33
N THR A 69 6.78 -2.52 -5.02
CA THR A 69 7.03 -1.75 -3.80
C THR A 69 5.71 -1.37 -3.16
N ALA A 70 5.59 -1.66 -1.87
CA ALA A 70 4.47 -1.25 -1.03
C ALA A 70 4.82 -0.01 -0.22
N TYR A 71 3.89 0.93 -0.19
CA TYR A 71 3.86 2.07 0.71
C TYR A 71 2.66 1.85 1.62
N VAL A 72 2.93 1.64 2.91
CA VAL A 72 1.88 1.48 3.93
C VAL A 72 1.75 2.80 4.66
N CYS A 73 0.59 3.43 4.53
CA CYS A 73 0.34 4.78 5.00
C CYS A 73 -0.79 4.79 6.04
N THR A 74 -0.59 5.58 7.09
CA THR A 74 -1.56 5.81 8.17
C THR A 74 -1.54 7.29 8.54
N ASN A 75 -2.71 7.92 8.65
CA ASN A 75 -2.83 9.35 9.00
C ASN A 75 -1.94 10.28 8.13
N TYR A 76 -1.99 10.12 6.81
CA TYR A 76 -1.23 10.94 5.84
C TYR A 76 0.29 10.78 5.87
N ALA A 77 0.83 9.81 6.62
CA ALA A 77 2.25 9.48 6.64
C ALA A 77 2.46 8.02 6.22
N CYS A 78 3.49 7.77 5.42
CA CYS A 78 3.87 6.42 5.00
C CYS A 78 5.12 5.95 5.75
N ASP A 79 5.15 4.66 6.07
CA ASP A 79 6.38 3.98 6.48
C ASP A 79 7.41 3.95 5.34
N ILE A 80 8.63 3.50 5.65
CA ILE A 80 9.67 3.28 4.65
C ILE A 80 9.14 2.29 3.59
N PRO A 81 9.21 2.63 2.29
CA PRO A 81 8.72 1.75 1.23
C PRO A 81 9.45 0.41 1.24
N THR A 82 8.72 -0.68 1.02
CA THR A 82 9.28 -2.02 1.10
C THR A 82 8.94 -2.86 -0.13
N THR A 83 9.92 -3.63 -0.58
CA THR A 83 9.74 -4.68 -1.59
C THR A 83 9.43 -6.05 -0.97
N ASP A 84 9.46 -6.14 0.36
CA ASP A 84 9.24 -7.36 1.13
C ASP A 84 7.76 -7.49 1.52
N ILE A 85 7.15 -8.61 1.13
CA ILE A 85 5.73 -8.91 1.38
C ILE A 85 5.45 -9.09 2.87
N ASP A 86 6.33 -9.79 3.60
CA ASP A 86 6.14 -10.03 5.03
C ASP A 86 6.25 -8.72 5.81
N GLU A 87 7.18 -7.84 5.41
CA GLU A 87 7.29 -6.51 5.99
C GLU A 87 6.06 -5.64 5.71
N MET A 88 5.59 -5.60 4.45
CA MET A 88 4.33 -4.94 4.10
C MET A 88 3.17 -5.45 4.97
N LEU A 89 3.04 -6.76 5.12
CA LEU A 89 2.00 -7.38 5.95
C LEU A 89 2.17 -7.11 7.45
N ARG A 90 3.40 -6.87 7.92
CA ARG A 90 3.69 -6.45 9.30
C ARG A 90 3.23 -5.01 9.53
N LEU A 91 3.48 -4.12 8.58
CA LEU A 91 3.10 -2.70 8.64
C LEU A 91 1.58 -2.49 8.57
N ILE A 92 0.86 -3.34 7.81
CA ILE A 92 -0.62 -3.27 7.71
C ILE A 92 -1.31 -3.62 9.02
N ARG A 93 -0.66 -4.38 9.91
CA ARG A 93 -1.23 -4.68 11.22
C ARG A 93 -1.17 -3.40 12.03
N PRO A 94 -2.31 -2.82 12.44
CA PRO A 94 -2.28 -1.70 13.34
C PRO A 94 -1.51 -2.18 14.58
N ALA A 95 -0.36 -1.58 14.84
CA ALA A 95 0.25 -1.69 16.15
C ALA A 95 -0.86 -1.28 17.11
N HIS A 96 -1.27 -2.19 18.01
CA HIS A 96 -2.07 -1.79 19.16
C HIS A 96 -1.34 -0.59 19.75
N ARG A 97 -1.92 0.59 19.59
CA ARG A 97 -1.39 1.83 20.12
C ARG A 97 -1.25 1.57 21.61
N ARG A 98 -0.01 1.37 22.08
CA ARG A 98 0.31 1.70 23.45
C ARG A 98 0.19 3.22 23.48
N GLU A 99 -1.01 3.71 23.75
CA GLU A 99 -1.20 5.06 24.27
C GLU A 99 -0.21 5.19 25.43
N GLY A 100 0.56 6.27 25.42
CA GLY A 100 1.71 6.46 26.28
C GLY A 100 1.42 6.29 27.77
N ALA A 101 2.49 5.94 28.49
CA ALA A 101 2.67 6.33 29.88
C ALA A 101 2.70 7.86 30.01
#